data_AF-A0A061GJX9-F1
#
_entry.id   AF-A0A061GJX9-F1
#
_cell.length_a   1.000
_cell.length_b   1.000
_cell.length_c   1.000
_cell.angle_alpha   90.00
_cell.angle_beta   90.00
_cell.angle_gamma   90.00
#
_symmetry.space_group_name_H-M   'P 1'
#
loop_
_entity.id
_entity.type
_entity.pdbx_description
1 polymer ?
#
loop_
_entity_poly.entity_id
_entity_poly.type
_entity_poly.pdbx_seq_one_letter_code
_entity_poly.pdbx_strand_id
1 'polypeptide(L)'
;MEADRLNSPSTSVITFEVLGHQLQFSQDPNSKHLGTTVWDSSMVFAKFLSKLKGRRVIELGAGCGVAGFGMALLGCDVVSTDQIEVVSLLRRNIERNTSRIMQMNSNSDSFGSIRVAELDWGNEDHIKAVALPFDYIIGTDVVYAEHLLGPLLKTILALSGPKTTIMLGHEIRCTSVHEQMLQTWKKFFEVKIVPRAKMDSKYQHPSIQLFIMGLKTPAVTAEKLDNAVSAENLDKKTQGIDLQVNEVKTRKTDREEEENCGNGTGVDDLDGEVIKEDCLQVTRLPDGKLSDWEARRYGSMAARLLRDIKIT
;
A
#
# COMPACT_ATOMS: atom_id res chain seq x y z
N MET A 1 -5.20 0.55 17.80
CA MET A 1 -3.78 0.26 18.12
C MET A 1 -3.56 0.65 19.57
N GLU A 2 -3.10 -0.25 20.45
CA GLU A 2 -2.79 0.13 21.85
C GLU A 2 -1.70 1.22 21.83
N ALA A 3 -1.96 2.34 22.51
CA ALA A 3 -1.11 3.53 22.49
C ALA A 3 0.34 3.25 22.90
N ASP A 4 0.58 2.17 23.65
CA ASP A 4 1.88 1.80 24.21
C ASP A 4 2.78 0.98 23.28
N ARG A 5 2.28 0.48 22.14
CA ARG A 5 3.11 -0.31 21.20
C ARG A 5 4.19 0.51 20.50
N LEU A 6 4.04 1.83 20.44
CA LEU A 6 4.93 2.73 19.69
C LEU A 6 6.25 3.06 20.40
N ASN A 7 6.47 2.50 21.59
CA ASN A 7 7.72 2.51 22.36
C ASN A 7 8.29 1.08 22.51
N SER A 8 7.86 0.14 21.66
CA SER A 8 8.39 -1.23 21.68
C SER A 8 9.84 -1.27 21.15
N PRO A 9 10.63 -2.27 21.55
CA PRO A 9 11.94 -2.55 20.96
C PRO A 9 11.90 -2.82 19.43
N SER A 10 10.71 -3.10 18.88
CA SER A 10 10.51 -3.29 17.44
C SER A 10 10.32 -1.99 16.66
N THR A 11 10.05 -0.88 17.35
CA THR A 11 9.92 0.43 16.70
C THR A 11 11.30 0.96 16.35
N SER A 12 11.55 1.25 15.07
CA SER A 12 12.80 1.85 14.59
C SER A 12 12.54 3.18 13.88
N VAL A 13 13.59 3.98 13.69
CA VAL A 13 13.52 5.26 12.99
C VAL A 13 14.30 5.17 11.68
N ILE A 14 13.63 5.48 10.57
CA ILE A 14 14.28 5.69 9.28
C ILE A 14 14.66 7.16 9.16
N THR A 15 15.95 7.42 8.94
CA THR A 15 16.44 8.74 8.55
C THR A 15 16.48 8.82 7.03
N PHE A 16 15.91 9.87 6.45
CA PHE A 16 15.80 10.02 5.01
C PHE A 16 15.93 11.48 4.60
N GLU A 17 16.86 11.77 3.70
CA GLU A 17 17.07 13.11 3.18
C GLU A 17 16.12 13.38 2.01
N VAL A 18 15.29 14.43 2.12
CA VAL A 18 14.38 14.87 1.05
C VAL A 18 14.58 16.37 0.86
N LEU A 19 14.89 16.79 -0.37
CA LEU A 19 15.07 18.20 -0.73
C LEU A 19 16.06 18.94 0.19
N GLY A 20 17.16 18.28 0.59
CA GLY A 20 18.16 18.85 1.50
C GLY A 20 17.77 18.83 2.98
N HIS A 21 16.60 18.32 3.34
CA HIS A 21 16.16 18.16 4.72
C HIS A 21 16.30 16.71 5.18
N GLN A 22 17.04 16.50 6.26
CA GLN A 22 17.06 15.20 6.93
C GLN A 22 15.75 15.01 7.69
N LEU A 23 14.93 14.03 7.31
CA LEU A 23 13.67 13.67 7.94
C LEU A 23 13.82 12.39 8.77
N GLN A 24 12.91 12.18 9.73
CA GLN A 24 12.88 11.01 10.60
C GLN A 24 11.47 10.41 10.67
N PHE A 25 11.32 9.17 10.22
CA PHE A 25 10.06 8.45 10.24
C PHE A 25 10.16 7.25 11.18
N SER A 26 9.36 7.25 12.25
CA SER A 26 9.18 6.06 13.08
C SER A 26 8.35 5.03 12.32
N GLN A 27 8.72 3.76 12.47
CA GLN A 27 8.05 2.60 11.92
C GLN A 27 8.05 1.44 12.91
N ASP A 28 7.09 0.51 12.78
CA ASP A 28 7.03 -0.75 13.52
C ASP A 28 6.77 -1.92 12.55
N PRO A 29 7.81 -2.50 11.93
CA PRO A 29 7.67 -3.57 10.94
C PRO A 29 6.95 -4.83 11.47
N ASN A 30 6.96 -5.03 12.80
CA ASN A 30 6.37 -6.19 13.46
C ASN A 30 4.89 -5.99 13.84
N SER A 31 4.33 -4.79 13.64
CA SER A 31 2.90 -4.54 13.85
C SER A 31 2.04 -5.33 12.87
N LYS A 32 0.82 -5.72 13.23
CA LYS A 32 -0.11 -6.37 12.30
C LYS A 32 -0.51 -5.48 11.10
N HIS A 33 -0.37 -4.16 11.21
CA HIS A 33 -0.76 -3.20 10.17
C HIS A 33 0.41 -2.84 9.25
N LEU A 34 0.28 -3.09 7.95
CA LEU A 34 1.33 -2.83 6.96
C LEU A 34 1.68 -1.34 6.82
N GLY A 35 0.73 -0.44 7.10
CA GLY A 35 0.95 1.02 7.07
C GLY A 35 1.94 1.54 8.13
N THR A 36 2.40 0.68 9.05
CA THR A 36 3.39 1.05 10.06
C THR A 36 4.84 0.89 9.61
N THR A 37 5.08 0.49 8.36
CA THR A 37 6.41 0.34 7.77
C THR A 37 6.64 1.43 6.73
N VAL A 38 7.86 1.99 6.69
CA VAL A 38 8.24 2.85 5.55
C VAL A 38 8.47 1.92 4.35
N TRP A 39 7.74 2.11 3.26
CA TRP A 39 7.92 1.29 2.06
C TRP A 39 8.84 1.98 1.05
N ASP A 40 9.65 1.19 0.35
CA ASP A 40 10.67 1.68 -0.59
C ASP A 40 10.09 2.56 -1.71
N SER A 41 8.89 2.22 -2.19
CA SER A 41 8.19 3.02 -3.20
C SER A 41 7.94 4.47 -2.74
N SER A 42 7.72 4.70 -1.44
CA SER A 42 7.52 6.04 -0.87
C SER A 42 8.77 6.90 -0.92
N MET A 43 9.94 6.28 -0.74
CA MET A 43 11.25 6.96 -0.82
C MET A 43 11.61 7.28 -2.27
N VAL A 44 11.39 6.34 -3.18
CA VAL A 44 11.54 6.56 -4.64
C VAL A 44 10.62 7.68 -5.11
N PHE A 45 9.35 7.65 -4.67
CA PHE A 45 8.39 8.70 -4.99
C PHE A 45 8.84 10.06 -4.49
N ALA A 46 9.24 10.17 -3.21
CA ALA A 46 9.69 11.44 -2.62
C ALA A 46 10.92 12.04 -3.33
N LYS A 47 11.85 11.23 -3.84
CA LYS A 47 13.01 11.70 -4.62
C LYS A 47 12.64 12.09 -6.05
N PHE A 48 11.56 11.56 -6.60
CA PHE A 48 11.04 11.93 -7.92
C PHE A 48 10.30 13.28 -7.91
N LEU A 49 9.78 13.70 -6.77
CA LEU A 49 8.98 14.91 -6.65
C LEU A 49 9.75 16.17 -7.08
N SER A 50 9.06 17.06 -7.82
CA SER A 50 9.59 18.34 -8.27
C SER A 50 8.54 19.44 -8.09
N LYS A 51 8.95 20.72 -8.10
CA LYS A 51 8.17 21.92 -7.71
C LYS A 51 6.64 21.85 -7.96
N LEU A 52 5.85 21.84 -6.88
CA LEU A 52 4.37 21.83 -6.89
C LEU A 52 3.75 22.85 -5.92
N LYS A 53 4.44 23.97 -5.65
CA LYS A 53 4.01 24.97 -4.66
C LYS A 53 2.55 25.42 -4.88
N GLY A 54 1.79 25.49 -3.80
CA GLY A 54 0.40 25.96 -3.76
C GLY A 54 -0.64 24.96 -4.27
N ARG A 55 -0.25 23.72 -4.54
CA ARG A 55 -1.18 22.66 -4.99
C ARG A 55 -1.82 21.96 -3.81
N ARG A 56 -3.10 21.62 -3.94
CA ARG A 56 -3.82 20.79 -2.96
C ARG A 56 -3.64 19.32 -3.29
N VAL A 57 -3.25 18.56 -2.28
CA VAL A 57 -2.86 17.15 -2.42
C VAL A 57 -3.61 16.33 -1.39
N ILE A 58 -4.12 15.18 -1.80
CA ILE A 58 -4.52 14.12 -0.88
C ILE A 58 -3.64 12.89 -1.08
N GLU A 59 -3.07 12.39 0.01
CA GLU A 59 -2.33 11.13 0.02
C GLU A 59 -3.21 10.04 0.59
N LEU A 60 -3.42 8.97 -0.18
CA LEU A 60 -4.16 7.78 0.21
C LEU A 60 -3.19 6.71 0.69
N GLY A 61 -3.46 6.10 1.85
CA GLY A 61 -2.61 5.04 2.41
C GLY A 61 -1.20 5.55 2.70
N ALA A 62 -1.11 6.65 3.43
CA ALA A 62 0.13 7.36 3.71
C ALA A 62 1.15 6.54 4.51
N GLY A 63 0.69 5.57 5.30
CA GLY A 63 1.50 4.77 6.19
C GLY A 63 2.28 5.64 7.18
N CYS A 64 3.59 5.69 6.99
CA CYS A 64 4.48 6.53 7.79
C CYS A 64 4.49 8.01 7.36
N GLY A 65 3.89 8.37 6.22
CA GLY A 65 3.73 9.75 5.75
C GLY A 65 4.87 10.31 4.91
N VAL A 66 5.71 9.46 4.32
CA VAL A 66 6.92 9.90 3.59
C VAL A 66 6.57 10.71 2.34
N ALA A 67 5.64 10.23 1.51
CA ALA A 67 5.31 10.88 0.24
C ALA A 67 4.53 12.19 0.48
N GLY A 68 3.54 12.19 1.36
CA GLY A 68 2.80 13.40 1.75
C GLY A 68 3.70 14.47 2.35
N PHE A 69 4.63 14.10 3.25
CA PHE A 69 5.57 15.07 3.80
C PHE A 69 6.52 15.63 2.73
N GLY A 70 6.94 14.81 1.77
CA GLY A 70 7.69 15.26 0.59
C GLY A 70 6.93 16.30 -0.24
N MET A 71 5.62 16.13 -0.43
CA MET A 71 4.78 17.14 -1.09
C MET A 71 4.67 18.43 -0.27
N ALA A 72 4.57 18.34 1.05
CA ALA A 72 4.53 19.51 1.92
C ALA A 72 5.85 20.31 1.86
N LEU A 73 7.00 19.63 1.79
CA LEU A 73 8.30 20.28 1.55
C LEU A 73 8.38 21.04 0.22
N LEU A 74 7.58 20.66 -0.77
CA LEU A 74 7.46 21.38 -2.04
C LEU A 74 6.50 22.58 -2.00
N GLY A 75 5.90 22.86 -0.85
CA GLY A 75 4.95 23.96 -0.67
C GLY A 75 3.50 23.60 -0.99
N CYS A 76 3.14 22.32 -1.02
CA CYS A 76 1.77 21.87 -1.22
C CYS A 76 0.93 21.97 0.07
N ASP A 77 -0.39 22.05 -0.09
CA ASP A 77 -1.35 21.85 1.00
C ASP A 77 -1.83 20.39 0.98
N VAL A 78 -1.39 19.60 1.95
CA VAL A 78 -1.50 18.14 1.95
C VAL A 78 -2.48 17.65 3.02
N VAL A 79 -3.41 16.79 2.60
CA VAL A 79 -4.20 15.94 3.48
C VAL A 79 -3.66 14.53 3.38
N SER A 80 -2.95 14.07 4.40
CA SER A 80 -2.36 12.74 4.46
C SER A 80 -3.31 11.79 5.20
N THR A 81 -3.74 10.71 4.53
CA THR A 81 -4.80 9.83 5.03
C THR A 81 -4.40 8.38 5.12
N ASP A 82 -4.95 7.70 6.13
CA ASP A 82 -4.81 6.26 6.33
C ASP A 82 -5.98 5.74 7.19
N GLN A 83 -6.04 4.42 7.39
CA GLN A 83 -7.00 3.78 8.31
C GLN A 83 -6.70 4.16 9.77
N ILE A 84 -7.72 4.10 10.63
CA ILE A 84 -7.66 4.58 12.02
C ILE A 84 -6.49 3.99 12.82
N GLU A 85 -6.10 2.75 12.56
CA GLU A 85 -5.02 2.09 13.29
C GLU A 85 -3.64 2.63 12.95
N VAL A 86 -3.48 3.31 11.80
CA VAL A 86 -2.20 3.88 11.33
C VAL A 86 -2.12 5.38 11.62
N VAL A 87 -3.27 6.08 11.66
CA VAL A 87 -3.39 7.54 11.84
C VAL A 87 -2.56 8.09 13.01
N SER A 88 -2.49 7.38 14.15
CA SER A 88 -1.70 7.83 15.30
C SER A 88 -0.20 7.87 15.02
N LEU A 89 0.35 6.86 14.34
CA LEU A 89 1.75 6.83 13.93
C LEU A 89 2.04 7.91 12.88
N LEU A 90 1.16 8.01 11.88
CA LEU A 90 1.25 9.00 10.81
C LEU A 90 1.31 10.43 11.38
N ARG A 91 0.40 10.78 12.29
CA ARG A 91 0.36 12.08 12.97
C ARG A 91 1.66 12.37 13.71
N ARG A 92 2.17 11.42 14.49
CA ARG A 92 3.44 11.58 15.22
C ARG A 92 4.61 11.84 14.29
N ASN A 93 4.69 11.14 13.16
CA ASN A 93 5.74 11.34 12.17
C ASN A 93 5.65 12.74 11.54
N ILE A 94 4.44 13.18 11.18
CA ILE A 94 4.21 14.51 10.61
C ILE A 94 4.57 15.60 11.61
N GLU A 95 4.06 15.54 12.84
CA GLU A 95 4.35 16.53 13.89
C GLU A 95 5.85 16.65 14.19
N ARG A 96 6.55 15.50 14.31
CA ARG A 96 8.00 15.47 14.53
C ARG A 96 8.75 16.16 13.41
N ASN A 97 8.45 15.82 12.15
CA ASN A 97 9.18 16.38 11.03
C ASN A 97 8.83 17.85 10.80
N THR A 98 7.56 18.26 10.97
CA THR A 98 7.15 19.66 10.95
C THR A 98 7.92 20.46 11.99
N SER A 99 8.01 19.98 13.23
CA SER A 99 8.77 20.66 14.30
C SER A 99 10.25 20.83 13.94
N ARG A 100 10.87 19.79 13.36
CA ARG A 100 12.29 19.85 12.95
C ARG A 100 12.51 20.85 11.80
N ILE A 101 11.60 20.92 10.83
CA ILE A 101 11.66 21.90 9.74
C ILE A 101 11.54 23.34 10.28
N MET A 102 10.57 23.59 11.17
CA MET A 102 10.34 24.92 11.74
C MET A 102 11.52 25.42 12.59
N GLN A 103 12.19 24.51 13.30
CA GLN A 103 13.39 24.84 14.09
C GLN A 103 14.61 25.15 13.20
N MET A 104 14.78 24.43 12.10
CA MET A 104 15.93 24.62 11.20
C MET A 104 15.78 25.82 10.27
N ASN A 105 14.54 26.16 9.87
CA ASN A 105 14.26 27.19 8.89
C ASN A 105 13.09 28.08 9.32
N SER A 106 13.30 28.91 10.33
CA SER A 106 12.26 29.80 10.90
C SER A 106 11.66 30.81 9.90
N ASN A 107 12.26 30.96 8.70
CA ASN A 107 11.81 31.83 7.61
C ASN A 107 11.45 31.08 6.31
N SER A 108 11.18 29.76 6.36
CA SER A 108 10.90 28.98 5.14
C SER A 108 9.48 29.22 4.61
N ASP A 109 9.32 30.23 3.76
CA ASP A 109 8.13 30.44 2.89
C ASP A 109 7.93 29.32 1.85
N SER A 110 8.81 28.30 1.84
CA SER A 110 8.77 27.15 0.94
C SER A 110 8.02 25.94 1.48
N PHE A 111 7.88 25.79 2.81
CA PHE A 111 7.12 24.68 3.39
C PHE A 111 5.63 24.96 3.29
N GLY A 112 4.87 23.98 2.83
CA GLY A 112 3.42 24.07 2.72
C GLY A 112 2.73 23.70 4.03
N SER A 113 1.58 23.04 3.91
CA SER A 113 0.84 22.49 5.04
C SER A 113 0.68 20.99 4.88
N ILE A 114 0.62 20.29 6.01
CA ILE A 114 0.27 18.89 6.04
C ILE A 114 -0.59 18.61 7.28
N ARG A 115 -1.75 18.02 7.05
CA ARG A 115 -2.66 17.57 8.11
C ARG A 115 -3.01 16.10 7.92
N VAL A 116 -3.35 15.45 9.02
CA VAL A 116 -3.73 14.03 9.04
C VAL A 116 -5.24 13.89 9.15
N ALA A 117 -5.81 12.98 8.36
CA ALA A 117 -7.21 12.57 8.48
C ALA A 117 -7.33 11.05 8.36
N GLU A 118 -8.38 10.50 8.94
CA GLU A 118 -8.76 9.11 8.72
C GLU A 118 -9.44 8.98 7.35
N LEU A 119 -9.08 7.95 6.59
CA LEU A 119 -9.80 7.57 5.38
C LEU A 119 -9.66 6.07 5.12
N ASP A 120 -10.80 5.37 5.21
CA ASP A 120 -10.91 3.99 4.78
C ASP A 120 -11.41 3.99 3.34
N TRP A 121 -10.74 3.25 2.47
CA TRP A 121 -11.10 3.26 1.06
C TRP A 121 -12.52 2.74 0.85
N GLY A 122 -13.28 3.47 0.03
CA GLY A 122 -14.68 3.18 -0.27
C GLY A 122 -15.68 3.66 0.77
N ASN A 123 -15.23 4.13 1.95
CA ASN A 123 -16.08 4.72 2.97
C ASN A 123 -16.52 6.13 2.54
N GLU A 124 -17.83 6.28 2.30
CA GLU A 124 -18.39 7.51 1.76
C GLU A 124 -18.34 8.68 2.74
N ASP A 125 -18.44 8.42 4.04
CA ASP A 125 -18.42 9.47 5.05
C ASP A 125 -17.00 10.00 5.23
N HIS A 126 -16.00 9.14 5.19
CA HIS A 126 -14.59 9.56 5.24
C HIS A 126 -14.21 10.36 3.98
N ILE A 127 -14.67 9.91 2.80
CA ILE A 127 -14.47 10.64 1.55
C ILE A 127 -15.11 12.03 1.61
N LYS A 128 -16.36 12.14 2.08
CA LYS A 128 -17.07 13.43 2.25
C LYS A 128 -16.35 14.35 3.24
N ALA A 129 -15.79 13.81 4.32
CA ALA A 129 -15.11 14.59 5.36
C ALA A 129 -13.83 15.29 4.86
N VAL A 130 -13.16 14.71 3.86
CA VAL A 130 -11.98 15.33 3.23
C VAL A 130 -12.30 16.04 1.91
N ALA A 131 -13.54 15.94 1.42
CA ALA A 131 -13.93 16.32 0.07
C ALA A 131 -13.72 17.81 -0.21
N LEU A 132 -12.62 18.10 -0.89
CA LEU A 132 -12.32 19.37 -1.54
C LEU A 132 -11.69 19.05 -2.90
N PRO A 133 -11.70 19.97 -3.87
CA PRO A 133 -11.05 19.70 -5.15
C PRO A 133 -9.54 19.54 -4.94
N PHE A 134 -8.99 18.35 -5.15
CA PHE A 134 -7.55 18.12 -5.10
C PHE A 134 -6.92 18.30 -6.49
N ASP A 135 -5.81 19.03 -6.56
CA ASP A 135 -4.99 19.07 -7.77
C ASP A 135 -4.30 17.72 -7.99
N TYR A 136 -3.88 17.07 -6.90
CA TYR A 136 -3.20 15.78 -6.92
C TYR A 136 -3.81 14.77 -5.94
N ILE A 137 -3.93 13.54 -6.40
CA ILE A 137 -4.13 12.36 -5.53
C ILE A 137 -2.83 11.56 -5.60
N ILE A 138 -2.25 11.23 -4.45
CA ILE A 138 -1.03 10.42 -4.38
C ILE A 138 -1.23 9.18 -3.52
N GLY A 139 -0.34 8.20 -3.67
CA GLY A 139 -0.34 6.98 -2.87
C GLY A 139 0.85 6.10 -3.25
N THR A 140 1.45 5.43 -2.25
CA THR A 140 2.64 4.62 -2.45
C THR A 140 2.47 3.24 -1.82
N ASP A 141 2.62 2.18 -2.60
CA ASP A 141 2.32 0.79 -2.21
C ASP A 141 0.90 0.56 -1.69
N VAL A 142 -0.07 1.32 -2.23
CA VAL A 142 -1.51 1.18 -1.93
C VAL A 142 -2.17 -0.02 -2.61
N VAL A 143 -1.47 -0.67 -3.54
CA VAL A 143 -1.94 -1.87 -4.25
C VAL A 143 -1.10 -3.07 -3.83
N TYR A 144 -1.65 -3.89 -2.92
CA TYR A 144 -0.99 -5.09 -2.40
C TYR A 144 -1.93 -6.28 -2.23
N ALA A 145 -3.24 -6.08 -2.26
CA ALA A 145 -4.24 -7.13 -2.19
C ALA A 145 -5.37 -6.86 -3.18
N GLU A 146 -5.81 -7.89 -3.89
CA GLU A 146 -6.83 -7.80 -4.94
C GLU A 146 -8.14 -7.17 -4.43
N HIS A 147 -8.62 -7.60 -3.27
CA HIS A 147 -9.87 -7.10 -2.68
C HIS A 147 -9.86 -5.59 -2.33
N LEU A 148 -8.68 -4.95 -2.33
CA LEU A 148 -8.56 -3.50 -2.09
C LEU A 148 -8.60 -2.66 -3.37
N LEU A 149 -8.49 -3.27 -4.56
CA LEU A 149 -8.48 -2.56 -5.83
C LEU A 149 -9.79 -1.79 -6.07
N GLY A 150 -10.94 -2.42 -5.83
CA GLY A 150 -12.27 -1.82 -6.00
C GLY A 150 -12.49 -0.62 -5.06
N PRO A 151 -12.36 -0.79 -3.73
CA PRO A 151 -12.49 0.31 -2.76
C PRO A 151 -11.53 1.48 -3.02
N LEU A 152 -10.27 1.19 -3.37
CA LEU A 152 -9.29 2.22 -3.71
C LEU A 152 -9.71 2.99 -4.97
N LEU A 153 -10.12 2.29 -6.02
CA LEU A 153 -10.59 2.91 -7.26
C LEU A 153 -11.83 3.79 -7.02
N LYS A 154 -12.82 3.31 -6.26
CA LYS A 154 -14.01 4.10 -5.87
C LYS A 154 -13.60 5.41 -5.20
N THR A 155 -12.64 5.33 -4.28
CA THR A 155 -12.08 6.48 -3.55
C THR A 155 -11.40 7.47 -4.50
N ILE A 156 -10.50 6.99 -5.36
CA ILE A 156 -9.79 7.84 -6.32
C ILE A 156 -10.78 8.55 -7.25
N LEU A 157 -11.78 7.84 -7.78
CA LEU A 157 -12.79 8.43 -8.65
C LEU A 157 -13.62 9.50 -7.94
N ALA A 158 -14.06 9.24 -6.70
CA ALA A 158 -14.86 10.18 -5.92
C ALA A 158 -14.09 11.47 -5.56
N LEU A 159 -12.77 11.36 -5.36
CA LEU A 159 -11.90 12.50 -5.04
C LEU A 159 -11.35 13.21 -6.28
N SER A 160 -11.50 12.63 -7.47
CA SER A 160 -10.97 13.18 -8.71
C SER A 160 -11.93 14.20 -9.33
N GLY A 161 -11.41 15.38 -9.64
CA GLY A 161 -12.05 16.34 -10.54
C GLY A 161 -11.46 16.29 -11.95
N PRO A 162 -12.04 17.04 -12.92
CA PRO A 162 -11.60 17.04 -14.32
C PRO A 162 -10.12 17.40 -14.56
N LYS A 163 -9.48 18.08 -13.60
CA LYS A 163 -8.08 18.52 -13.67
C LYS A 163 -7.16 17.78 -12.69
N THR A 164 -7.69 16.83 -11.93
CA THR A 164 -6.92 16.10 -10.93
C THR A 164 -5.91 15.18 -11.60
N THR A 165 -4.67 15.24 -11.14
CA THR A 165 -3.60 14.33 -11.56
C THR A 165 -3.37 13.29 -10.47
N ILE A 166 -3.40 12.02 -10.82
CA ILE A 166 -3.13 10.93 -9.87
C ILE A 166 -1.69 10.47 -10.05
N MET A 167 -0.91 10.40 -8.97
CA MET A 167 0.48 9.97 -8.99
C MET A 167 0.70 8.82 -8.01
N LEU A 168 1.10 7.65 -8.49
CA LEU A 168 1.23 6.47 -7.64
C LEU A 168 2.62 5.85 -7.73
N GLY A 169 3.18 5.49 -6.58
CA GLY A 169 4.36 4.63 -6.50
C GLY A 169 3.95 3.21 -6.16
N HIS A 170 4.44 2.23 -6.89
CA HIS A 170 4.06 0.84 -6.66
C HIS A 170 5.23 -0.10 -6.92
N GLU A 171 5.52 -0.94 -5.95
CA GLU A 171 6.42 -2.07 -6.14
C GLU A 171 5.64 -3.31 -6.57
N ILE A 172 6.03 -3.86 -7.72
CA ILE A 172 5.49 -5.10 -8.28
C ILE A 172 5.95 -6.27 -7.40
N ARG A 173 5.03 -6.82 -6.62
CA ARG A 173 5.27 -7.99 -5.75
C ARG A 173 4.51 -9.23 -6.19
N CYS A 174 3.40 -9.03 -6.90
CA CYS A 174 2.57 -10.08 -7.47
C CYS A 174 2.14 -9.63 -8.86
N THR A 175 2.52 -10.38 -9.89
CA THR A 175 2.27 -10.04 -11.30
C THR A 175 0.78 -10.04 -11.62
N SER A 176 0.00 -10.98 -11.08
CA SER A 176 -1.45 -11.05 -11.31
C SER A 176 -2.18 -9.82 -10.76
N VAL A 177 -1.91 -9.44 -9.51
CA VAL A 177 -2.49 -8.22 -8.88
C VAL A 177 -2.08 -6.97 -9.66
N HIS A 178 -0.82 -6.90 -10.08
CA HIS A 178 -0.31 -5.80 -10.88
C HIS A 178 -1.01 -5.67 -12.24
N GLU A 179 -1.19 -6.78 -12.96
CA GLU A 179 -1.88 -6.80 -14.24
C GLU A 179 -3.36 -6.41 -14.09
N GLN A 180 -4.05 -6.94 -13.08
CA GLN A 180 -5.44 -6.60 -12.79
C GLN A 180 -5.61 -5.12 -12.44
N MET A 181 -4.69 -4.55 -11.66
CA MET A 181 -4.64 -3.11 -11.40
C MET A 181 -4.55 -2.32 -12.72
N LEU A 182 -3.60 -2.65 -13.59
CA LEU A 182 -3.42 -1.95 -14.86
C LEU A 182 -4.63 -2.10 -15.79
N GLN A 183 -5.19 -3.31 -15.91
CA GLN A 183 -6.36 -3.57 -16.73
C GLN A 183 -7.57 -2.76 -16.23
N THR A 184 -7.76 -2.70 -14.92
CA THR A 184 -8.86 -1.96 -14.31
C THR A 184 -8.67 -0.46 -14.49
N TRP A 185 -7.52 0.09 -14.14
CA TRP A 185 -7.27 1.53 -14.17
C TRP A 185 -7.26 2.10 -15.58
N LYS A 186 -6.76 1.36 -16.58
CA LYS A 186 -6.83 1.77 -18.00
C LYS A 186 -8.26 1.94 -18.50
N LYS A 187 -9.29 1.40 -17.83
CA LYS A 187 -10.70 1.63 -18.20
C LYS A 187 -11.12 3.08 -17.90
N PHE A 188 -10.58 3.67 -16.84
CA PHE A 188 -11.00 4.97 -16.29
C PHE A 188 -9.98 6.10 -16.51
N PHE A 189 -8.70 5.76 -16.59
CA PHE A 189 -7.62 6.74 -16.64
C PHE A 189 -6.73 6.57 -17.88
N GLU A 190 -6.17 7.68 -18.34
CA GLU A 190 -4.96 7.67 -19.16
C GLU A 190 -3.76 7.36 -18.27
N VAL A 191 -3.19 6.15 -18.38
CA VAL A 191 -2.10 5.68 -17.51
C VAL A 191 -0.76 5.88 -18.19
N LYS A 192 0.16 6.64 -17.56
CA LYS A 192 1.54 6.84 -18.00
C LYS A 192 2.51 6.31 -16.95
N ILE A 193 3.49 5.53 -17.38
CA ILE A 193 4.59 5.05 -16.53
C ILE A 193 5.75 6.02 -16.65
N VAL A 194 6.31 6.46 -15.52
CA VAL A 194 7.50 7.32 -15.49
C VAL A 194 8.71 6.50 -15.94
N PRO A 195 9.45 6.94 -16.97
CA PRO A 195 10.69 6.26 -17.36
C PRO A 195 11.73 6.30 -16.24
N ARG A 196 12.48 5.20 -16.05
CA ARG A 196 13.55 5.13 -15.04
C ARG A 196 14.60 6.24 -15.17
N ALA A 197 14.90 6.68 -16.39
CA ALA A 197 15.81 7.80 -16.64
C ALA A 197 15.33 9.15 -16.06
N LYS A 198 14.05 9.27 -15.68
CA LYS A 198 13.49 10.44 -14.99
C LYS A 198 13.39 10.26 -13.47
N MET A 199 13.76 9.09 -12.95
CA MET A 199 13.83 8.83 -11.51
C MET A 199 15.24 9.18 -11.01
N ASP A 200 15.36 9.33 -9.69
CA ASP A 200 16.66 9.53 -9.06
C ASP A 200 17.57 8.31 -9.31
N SER A 201 18.85 8.56 -9.61
CA SER A 201 19.78 7.51 -10.01
C SER A 201 20.04 6.48 -8.89
N LYS A 202 19.98 6.93 -7.63
CA LYS A 202 20.18 6.10 -6.42
C LYS A 202 18.85 5.52 -5.93
N TYR A 203 17.77 6.29 -5.99
CA TYR A 203 16.44 5.88 -5.54
C TYR A 203 15.57 5.41 -6.70
N GLN A 204 15.87 4.22 -7.21
CA GLN A 204 15.09 3.53 -8.22
C GLN A 204 15.31 2.01 -8.11
N HIS A 205 14.35 1.21 -8.59
CA HIS A 205 14.49 -0.25 -8.66
C HIS A 205 13.65 -0.81 -9.80
N PRO A 206 14.07 -1.89 -10.51
CA PRO A 206 13.29 -2.47 -11.62
C PRO A 206 11.86 -2.88 -11.27
N SER A 207 11.62 -3.33 -10.04
CA SER A 207 10.27 -3.67 -9.56
C SER A 207 9.46 -2.47 -9.07
N ILE A 208 10.03 -1.28 -8.92
CA ILE A 208 9.31 -0.08 -8.49
C ILE A 208 8.95 0.76 -9.73
N GLN A 209 7.67 1.00 -9.91
CA GLN A 209 7.14 1.85 -10.96
C GLN A 209 6.44 3.07 -10.37
N LEU A 210 6.60 4.21 -11.03
CA LEU A 210 5.82 5.41 -10.75
C LEU A 210 4.83 5.63 -11.90
N PHE A 211 3.58 5.94 -11.55
CA PHE A 211 2.49 6.18 -12.47
C PHE A 211 2.04 7.62 -12.37
N ILE A 212 1.69 8.22 -13.52
CA ILE A 212 0.98 9.49 -13.62
C ILE A 212 -0.28 9.23 -14.44
N MET A 213 -1.43 9.59 -13.89
CA MET A 213 -2.73 9.29 -14.49
C MET A 213 -3.65 10.50 -14.49
N GLY A 214 -4.48 10.61 -15.53
CA GLY A 214 -5.56 11.60 -15.62
C GLY A 214 -6.87 10.91 -15.99
N LEU A 215 -8.00 11.47 -15.57
CA LEU A 215 -9.32 10.96 -15.95
C LEU A 215 -9.50 10.96 -17.47
N LYS A 216 -10.08 9.88 -18.01
CA LYS A 216 -10.58 9.87 -19.39
C LYS A 216 -11.83 10.76 -19.49
N THR A 217 -11.99 11.43 -20.63
CA THR A 217 -13.15 12.30 -20.88
C THR A 217 -14.49 11.57 -20.73
N PRO A 218 -15.55 12.26 -20.28
CA PRO A 218 -16.80 11.65 -19.78
C PRO A 218 -17.53 10.70 -20.73
N ALA A 219 -17.33 10.80 -22.04
CA ALA A 219 -17.95 9.92 -23.03
C ALA A 219 -17.57 8.43 -22.84
N VAL A 220 -16.50 8.12 -22.10
CA VAL A 220 -16.00 6.75 -21.87
C VAL A 220 -16.28 6.26 -20.44
N THR A 221 -16.59 7.16 -19.50
CA THR A 221 -16.58 6.88 -18.06
C THR A 221 -17.97 6.58 -17.49
N ALA A 222 -19.01 7.24 -18.00
CA ALA A 222 -20.39 7.05 -17.53
C ALA A 222 -20.95 5.65 -17.84
N GLU A 223 -20.73 5.12 -19.05
CA GLU A 223 -21.14 3.76 -19.43
C GLU A 223 -20.37 2.65 -18.71
N LYS A 224 -19.20 2.95 -18.12
CA LYS A 224 -18.33 1.95 -17.50
C LYS A 224 -18.46 1.88 -15.97
N LEU A 225 -18.91 2.96 -15.33
CA LEU A 225 -19.13 2.99 -13.89
C LEU A 225 -20.30 2.07 -13.51
N ASP A 226 -21.41 2.11 -14.25
CA ASP A 226 -22.57 1.25 -14.03
C ASP A 226 -22.25 -0.25 -14.26
N ASN A 227 -21.41 -0.55 -15.25
CA ASN A 227 -21.01 -1.93 -15.57
C ASN A 227 -19.99 -2.52 -14.58
N ALA A 228 -19.07 -1.71 -14.04
CA ALA A 228 -18.08 -2.18 -13.07
C ALA A 228 -18.70 -2.45 -11.69
N VAL A 229 -19.62 -1.59 -11.24
CA VAL A 229 -20.37 -1.77 -9.97
C VAL A 229 -21.36 -2.92 -10.06
N SER A 230 -21.90 -3.21 -11.25
CA SER A 230 -22.80 -4.35 -11.46
C SER A 230 -22.07 -5.70 -11.49
N ALA A 231 -20.83 -5.75 -11.99
CA ALA A 231 -20.04 -6.98 -12.06
C ALA A 231 -19.62 -7.51 -10.68
N GLU A 232 -19.25 -6.62 -9.74
CA GLU A 232 -18.94 -7.02 -8.35
C GLU A 232 -20.17 -7.54 -7.57
N ASN A 233 -21.39 -7.21 -8.02
CA ASN A 233 -22.63 -7.68 -7.41
C ASN A 233 -23.12 -9.03 -7.95
N LEU A 234 -22.60 -9.51 -9.09
CA LEU A 234 -22.94 -10.84 -9.61
C LEU A 234 -22.14 -11.97 -8.95
N ASP A 235 -20.90 -11.72 -8.52
CA ASP A 235 -20.06 -12.74 -7.89
C ASP A 235 -20.48 -13.12 -6.45
N LYS A 236 -21.35 -12.31 -5.82
CA LYS A 236 -21.96 -12.66 -4.52
C LYS A 236 -23.24 -13.46 -4.63
N LYS A 237 -23.76 -13.73 -5.83
CA LYS A 237 -25.05 -14.41 -6.04
C LYS A 237 -24.94 -15.90 -6.41
N THR A 238 -23.73 -16.44 -6.56
CA THR A 238 -23.52 -17.84 -6.97
C THR A 238 -22.97 -18.75 -5.85
N GLN A 239 -22.90 -18.28 -4.61
CA GLN A 239 -22.67 -19.14 -3.44
C GLN A 239 -23.83 -18.99 -2.45
N GLY A 240 -24.95 -19.61 -2.79
CA GLY A 240 -26.11 -19.74 -1.92
C GLY A 240 -26.94 -20.92 -2.39
N ILE A 241 -26.47 -22.14 -2.12
CA ILE A 241 -27.31 -23.33 -2.25
C ILE A 241 -27.88 -23.63 -0.86
N ASP A 242 -29.21 -23.66 -0.85
CA ASP A 242 -30.13 -24.01 0.23
C ASP A 242 -29.67 -25.18 1.10
N LEU A 243 -29.75 -25.00 2.42
CA LEU A 243 -30.06 -26.08 3.35
C LEU A 243 -31.29 -25.66 4.16
N GLN A 244 -32.46 -26.06 3.65
CA GLN A 244 -33.69 -26.06 4.42
C GLN A 244 -33.68 -27.24 5.40
N VAL A 245 -33.95 -26.89 6.65
CA VAL A 245 -34.14 -27.77 7.80
C VAL A 245 -35.41 -28.60 7.61
N ASN A 246 -35.34 -29.92 7.83
CA ASN A 246 -36.48 -30.71 8.29
C ASN A 246 -36.02 -31.80 9.26
N GLU A 247 -36.57 -31.74 10.47
CA GLU A 247 -36.40 -32.70 11.56
C GLU A 247 -37.07 -34.04 11.24
N VAL A 248 -36.40 -35.15 11.53
CA VAL A 248 -37.06 -36.40 11.98
C VAL A 248 -36.18 -37.09 13.03
N LYS A 249 -36.75 -37.28 14.23
CA LYS A 249 -36.23 -38.08 15.34
C LYS A 249 -36.24 -39.58 15.01
N THR A 250 -35.23 -40.36 15.42
CA THR A 250 -35.42 -41.50 16.35
C THR A 250 -34.11 -42.21 16.77
N ARG A 251 -33.99 -42.36 18.11
CA ARG A 251 -33.48 -43.51 18.92
C ARG A 251 -32.02 -43.99 18.84
N LYS A 252 -31.32 -43.72 19.95
CA LYS A 252 -30.48 -44.58 20.83
C LYS A 252 -29.86 -45.86 20.23
N THR A 253 -28.54 -46.05 20.41
CA THR A 253 -27.93 -46.82 21.54
C THR A 253 -26.40 -46.79 21.45
N ASP A 254 -25.77 -46.39 22.56
CA ASP A 254 -24.72 -47.06 23.35
C ASP A 254 -23.42 -47.65 22.73
N ARG A 255 -22.32 -47.29 23.43
CA ARG A 255 -21.11 -48.05 23.82
C ARG A 255 -19.80 -47.89 23.04
N GLU A 256 -18.87 -47.24 23.77
CA GLU A 256 -17.59 -47.78 24.29
C GLU A 256 -16.52 -48.30 23.32
N GLU A 257 -15.38 -47.60 23.44
CA GLU A 257 -14.05 -48.12 23.76
C GLU A 257 -13.12 -48.72 22.68
N GLU A 258 -11.93 -48.12 22.73
CA GLU A 258 -10.60 -48.75 22.72
C GLU A 258 -9.82 -49.01 21.41
N GLU A 259 -8.62 -48.41 21.46
CA GLU A 259 -7.31 -48.98 21.15
C GLU A 259 -6.98 -49.38 19.70
N ASN A 260 -6.04 -48.65 19.08
CA ASN A 260 -4.59 -48.90 19.13
C ASN A 260 -4.16 -49.89 18.04
N CYS A 261 -3.35 -49.43 17.10
CA CYS A 261 -2.08 -50.06 16.74
C CYS A 261 -1.46 -49.31 15.57
N GLY A 262 -0.15 -49.11 15.70
CA GLY A 262 0.67 -48.41 14.73
C GLY A 262 1.14 -49.28 13.57
N ASN A 263 1.83 -48.57 12.69
CA ASN A 263 2.90 -49.00 11.80
C ASN A 263 2.59 -50.09 10.75
N GLY A 264 2.48 -49.63 9.51
CA GLY A 264 2.81 -50.40 8.32
C GLY A 264 3.62 -49.53 7.35
N THR A 265 4.91 -49.84 7.24
CA THR A 265 5.90 -49.33 6.28
C THR A 265 5.65 -49.85 4.86
N GLY A 266 6.07 -49.08 3.84
CA GLY A 266 6.18 -49.50 2.43
C GLY A 266 5.55 -48.44 1.50
N VAL A 267 6.29 -47.42 1.05
CA VAL A 267 7.10 -47.40 -0.21
C VAL A 267 6.25 -47.81 -1.42
N ASP A 268 5.92 -46.84 -2.28
CA ASP A 268 6.27 -46.87 -3.70
C ASP A 268 5.98 -45.51 -4.36
N ASP A 269 6.99 -45.10 -5.13
CA ASP A 269 7.10 -43.89 -5.93
C ASP A 269 6.05 -43.81 -7.04
N LEU A 270 5.51 -42.62 -7.31
CA LEU A 270 5.11 -42.21 -8.66
C LEU A 270 5.32 -40.71 -8.88
N ASP A 271 6.00 -40.44 -9.98
CA ASP A 271 6.52 -39.18 -10.48
C ASP A 271 5.48 -38.05 -10.63
N GLY A 272 5.92 -36.83 -10.33
CA GLY A 272 5.22 -35.60 -10.69
C GLY A 272 6.17 -34.40 -10.58
N GLU A 273 6.57 -33.88 -11.74
CA GLU A 273 7.52 -32.78 -11.94
C GLU A 273 7.36 -31.61 -10.94
N VAL A 274 8.40 -31.38 -10.14
CA VAL A 274 8.57 -30.13 -9.40
C VAL A 274 8.97 -29.04 -10.39
N ILE A 275 8.02 -28.17 -10.73
CA ILE A 275 8.31 -26.88 -11.36
C ILE A 275 9.17 -26.09 -10.36
N LYS A 276 10.45 -25.91 -10.68
CA LYS A 276 11.37 -25.06 -9.92
C LYS A 276 10.81 -23.65 -9.84
N GLU A 277 10.58 -23.17 -8.63
CA GLU A 277 10.51 -21.74 -8.33
C GLU A 277 11.81 -21.09 -8.81
N ASP A 278 11.69 -20.14 -9.74
CA ASP A 278 12.77 -19.23 -10.10
C ASP A 278 13.05 -18.30 -8.90
N CYS A 279 13.81 -18.84 -7.94
CA CYS A 279 14.50 -18.05 -6.95
C CYS A 279 15.54 -17.20 -7.71
N LEU A 280 15.28 -15.89 -7.81
CA LEU A 280 16.20 -14.91 -8.38
C LEU A 280 17.62 -15.16 -7.83
N GLN A 281 18.50 -15.67 -8.70
CA GLN A 281 19.90 -15.83 -8.37
C GLN A 281 20.47 -14.46 -8.01
N VAL A 282 20.93 -14.34 -6.77
CA VAL A 282 21.71 -13.21 -6.28
C VAL A 282 22.99 -13.17 -7.11
N THR A 283 23.02 -12.30 -8.12
CA THR A 283 24.24 -11.99 -8.85
C THR A 283 25.19 -11.32 -7.85
N ARG A 284 26.35 -11.95 -7.60
CA ARG A 284 27.42 -11.36 -6.80
C ARG A 284 27.81 -10.02 -7.43
N LEU A 285 27.67 -8.94 -6.67
CA LEU A 285 28.10 -7.62 -7.11
C LEU A 285 29.61 -7.43 -6.86
N PRO A 286 30.35 -6.84 -7.83
CA PRO A 286 31.74 -6.44 -7.63
C PRO A 286 31.81 -5.23 -6.69
N ASP A 287 32.76 -5.24 -5.75
CA ASP A 287 33.15 -4.15 -4.84
C ASP A 287 32.13 -3.67 -3.77
N GLY A 288 31.75 -4.59 -2.87
CA GLY A 288 32.24 -4.50 -1.48
C GLY A 288 31.66 -3.51 -0.46
N LYS A 289 30.54 -2.78 -0.70
CA LYS A 289 29.69 -2.20 0.37
C LYS A 289 28.32 -1.76 -0.18
N LEU A 290 27.23 -2.31 0.38
CA LEU A 290 25.86 -1.88 0.07
C LEU A 290 25.64 -0.43 0.53
N SER A 291 24.93 0.36 -0.25
CA SER A 291 24.43 1.66 0.22
C SER A 291 23.35 1.47 1.31
N ASP A 292 23.15 2.49 2.16
CA ASP A 292 22.11 2.44 3.21
C ASP A 292 20.71 2.12 2.65
N TRP A 293 20.42 2.62 1.45
CA TRP A 293 19.20 2.33 0.71
C TRP A 293 19.09 0.85 0.34
N GLU A 294 20.14 0.26 -0.22
CA GLU A 294 20.15 -1.15 -0.62
C GLU A 294 20.08 -2.08 0.60
N ALA A 295 20.87 -1.78 1.65
CA ALA A 295 20.84 -2.53 2.91
C ALA A 295 19.44 -2.50 3.55
N ARG A 296 18.80 -1.34 3.57
CA ARG A 296 17.42 -1.16 4.06
C ARG A 296 16.42 -1.97 3.24
N ARG A 297 16.50 -1.91 1.91
CA ARG A 297 15.60 -2.61 0.99
C ARG A 297 15.61 -4.12 1.21
N TYR A 298 16.78 -4.72 1.47
CA TYR A 298 16.86 -6.12 1.90
C TYR A 298 16.11 -6.39 3.21
N GLY A 299 16.23 -5.50 4.20
CA GLY A 299 15.48 -5.60 5.47
C GLY A 299 13.97 -5.45 5.30
N SER A 300 13.52 -4.52 4.44
CA SER A 300 12.10 -4.34 4.10
C SER A 300 11.52 -5.57 3.41
N MET A 301 12.30 -6.20 2.52
CA MET A 301 11.94 -7.45 1.86
C MET A 301 11.88 -8.63 2.84
N ALA A 302 12.80 -8.70 3.81
CA ALA A 302 12.77 -9.71 4.86
C ALA A 302 11.55 -9.53 5.79
N ALA A 303 11.24 -8.30 6.21
CA ALA A 303 10.06 -7.99 7.01
C ALA A 303 8.75 -8.41 6.31
N ARG A 304 8.71 -8.35 4.97
CA ARG A 304 7.61 -8.89 4.17
C ARG A 304 7.53 -10.41 4.26
N LEU A 305 8.64 -11.10 3.97
CA LEU A 305 8.68 -12.57 3.96
C LEU A 305 8.28 -13.17 5.32
N LEU A 306 8.63 -12.52 6.42
CA LEU A 306 8.25 -12.96 7.77
C LEU A 306 6.74 -12.96 8.04
N ARG A 307 5.93 -12.21 7.27
CA ARG A 307 4.46 -12.25 7.39
C ARG A 307 3.80 -13.31 6.53
N ASP A 308 4.45 -13.69 5.43
CA ASP A 308 3.94 -14.72 4.53
C ASP A 308 4.17 -16.14 5.10
N ILE A 309 5.01 -16.28 6.13
CA ILE A 309 5.16 -17.53 6.90
C ILE A 309 3.97 -17.66 7.85
N LYS A 310 2.96 -18.44 7.45
CA LYS A 310 2.02 -19.04 8.40
C LYS A 310 2.80 -20.04 9.24
N ILE A 311 3.06 -19.70 10.50
CA ILE A 311 3.46 -20.70 11.49
C ILE A 311 2.20 -21.55 11.74
N THR A 312 2.14 -22.71 11.08
CA THR A 312 1.19 -23.80 11.37
C THR A 312 1.36 -24.31 12.78
#